data_AF-A0A258LD13-F1
#
_entry.id   AF-A0A258LD13-F1
#
_cell.length_a   1.000
_cell.length_b   1.000
_cell.length_c   1.000
_cell.angle_alpha   90.00
_cell.angle_beta   90.00
_cell.angle_gamma   90.00
#
_symmetry.space_group_name_H-M   'P 1'
#
loop_
_entity.id
_entity.type
_entity.pdbx_description
1 polymer ?
#
loop_
_entity_poly.entity_id
_entity_poly.type
_entity_poly.pdbx_seq_one_letter_code
_entity_poly.pdbx_strand_id
1 'polypeptide(L)'
;MGEAYATQRNFDAGPGAHVAVSGLSPWLRHRLITEDEVIAAAHAAHGPDLSKKFVQEVLWRTYWKGWLEQRPWVWHEYKESLAALLPSTAGDIASVAAGRTGIACMDAWAKELV
;
A
#
# COMPACT_ATOMS: atom_id res chain seq x y z
N MET A 1 -1.09 -9.57 -13.19
CA MET A 1 -1.72 -9.98 -11.92
C MET A 1 -1.74 -11.52 -11.78
N GLY A 2 -0.73 -12.22 -12.33
CA GLY A 2 -0.57 -13.67 -12.27
C GLY A 2 0.77 -14.03 -11.63
N GLU A 3 1.49 -15.02 -12.18
CA GLU A 3 2.76 -15.49 -11.62
C GLU A 3 3.83 -14.39 -11.46
N ALA A 4 4.00 -13.53 -12.48
CA ALA A 4 4.92 -12.39 -12.39
C ALA A 4 4.60 -11.46 -11.22
N TYR A 5 3.31 -11.25 -10.92
CA TYR A 5 2.92 -10.48 -9.73
C TYR A 5 3.35 -11.22 -8.46
N ALA A 6 3.12 -12.53 -8.37
CA ALA A 6 3.46 -13.31 -7.19
C ALA A 6 4.96 -13.33 -6.88
N THR A 7 5.81 -13.36 -7.90
CA THR A 7 7.27 -13.42 -7.75
C THR A 7 7.92 -12.05 -7.62
N GLN A 8 7.37 -11.01 -8.26
CA GLN A 8 8.04 -9.72 -8.36
C GLN A 8 7.50 -8.65 -7.41
N ARG A 9 6.29 -8.79 -6.85
CA ARG A 9 5.63 -7.75 -6.03
C ARG A 9 6.38 -7.29 -4.78
N ASN A 10 7.44 -7.98 -4.37
CA ASN A 10 8.28 -7.64 -3.22
C ASN A 10 9.54 -6.84 -3.61
N PHE A 11 9.78 -6.66 -4.92
CA PHE A 11 10.93 -5.93 -5.42
C PHE A 11 10.51 -4.54 -5.85
N ASP A 12 11.31 -3.56 -5.46
CA ASP A 12 11.23 -2.22 -5.97
C ASP A 12 12.36 -2.00 -6.98
N ALA A 13 11.98 -1.73 -8.23
CA ALA A 13 12.91 -1.44 -9.32
C ALA A 13 13.32 0.05 -9.38
N GLY A 14 12.81 0.86 -8.44
CA GLY A 14 13.06 2.28 -8.35
C GLY A 14 12.04 3.12 -9.12
N PRO A 15 12.28 4.45 -9.15
CA PRO A 15 11.23 5.39 -9.52
C PRO A 15 10.64 5.19 -10.90
N GLY A 16 9.30 5.17 -10.97
CA GLY A 16 8.56 5.02 -12.22
C GLY A 16 8.63 3.62 -12.87
N ALA A 17 9.32 2.66 -12.23
CA ALA A 17 9.45 1.28 -12.70
C ALA A 17 8.52 0.31 -11.96
N HIS A 18 7.32 0.76 -11.57
CA HIS A 18 6.33 -0.03 -10.84
C HIS A 18 5.59 -1.06 -11.72
N VAL A 19 6.33 -1.90 -12.43
CA VAL A 19 5.79 -2.90 -13.37
C VAL A 19 5.27 -4.16 -12.68
N ALA A 20 5.71 -4.39 -11.44
CA ALA A 20 5.42 -5.61 -10.68
C ALA A 20 4.08 -5.57 -9.93
N VAL A 21 3.43 -4.41 -9.84
CA VAL A 21 2.16 -4.19 -9.12
C VAL A 21 1.12 -3.52 -10.03
N SER A 22 -0.16 -3.62 -9.65
CA SER A 22 -1.25 -3.13 -10.52
C SER A 22 -1.40 -1.61 -10.54
N GLY A 23 -0.90 -0.91 -9.52
CA GLY A 23 -1.11 0.53 -9.35
C GLY A 23 -2.57 0.93 -9.07
N LEU A 24 -3.51 0.00 -8.91
CA LEU A 24 -4.96 0.29 -8.87
C LEU A 24 -5.47 0.94 -7.58
N SER A 25 -4.61 1.16 -6.59
CA SER A 25 -5.02 1.68 -5.27
C SER A 25 -5.72 3.04 -5.31
N PRO A 26 -5.36 4.03 -6.17
CA PRO A 26 -6.07 5.31 -6.24
C PRO A 26 -7.51 5.18 -6.75
N TRP A 27 -7.78 4.27 -7.70
CA TRP A 27 -9.13 4.05 -8.23
C TRP A 27 -10.00 3.25 -7.26
N LEU A 28 -9.42 2.23 -6.60
CA LEU A 28 -10.10 1.43 -5.59
C LEU A 28 -10.51 2.26 -4.37
N ARG A 29 -9.65 3.17 -3.86
CA ARG A 29 -10.01 4.03 -2.70
C ARG A 29 -11.20 4.94 -2.98
N HIS A 30 -11.37 5.37 -4.23
CA HIS A 30 -12.45 6.24 -4.66
C HIS A 30 -13.64 5.48 -5.26
N ARG A 31 -13.64 4.13 -5.23
CA ARG A 31 -14.71 3.28 -5.78
C ARG A 31 -14.98 3.53 -7.28
N LEU A 32 -13.99 4.02 -8.03
CA LEU A 32 -14.08 4.14 -9.49
C LEU A 32 -14.05 2.76 -10.17
N ILE A 33 -13.41 1.81 -9.48
CA ILE A 33 -13.48 0.37 -9.73
C ILE A 33 -13.64 -0.32 -8.37
N THR A 34 -14.23 -1.52 -8.38
CA THR A 34 -14.54 -2.31 -7.19
C THR A 34 -13.60 -3.51 -7.05
N GLU A 35 -13.55 -4.08 -5.84
CA GLU A 35 -12.79 -5.31 -5.56
C GLU A 35 -13.26 -6.48 -6.44
N ASP A 36 -14.57 -6.62 -6.65
CA ASP A 36 -15.14 -7.71 -7.45
C ASP A 36 -14.75 -7.58 -8.93
N GLU A 37 -14.78 -6.36 -9.48
CA GLU A 37 -14.36 -6.09 -10.86
C GLU A 37 -12.88 -6.44 -11.08
N VAL A 38 -12.00 -6.04 -10.16
CA VAL A 38 -10.55 -6.33 -10.31
C VAL A 38 -10.23 -7.81 -10.09
N ILE A 39 -10.96 -8.51 -9.21
CA ILE A 39 -10.82 -9.96 -9.02
C ILE A 39 -11.29 -10.70 -10.27
N ALA A 40 -12.46 -10.35 -10.81
CA ALA A 40 -12.99 -10.94 -12.03
C ALA A 40 -12.04 -10.73 -13.21
N ALA A 41 -11.50 -9.52 -13.37
CA ALA A 41 -10.52 -9.22 -14.42
C ALA A 41 -9.23 -10.04 -14.25
N ALA A 42 -8.72 -10.20 -13.03
CA ALA A 42 -7.52 -11.00 -12.77
C ALA A 42 -7.76 -12.50 -13.05
N HIS A 43 -8.90 -13.04 -12.65
CA HIS A 43 -9.32 -14.41 -12.97
C HIS A 43 -9.44 -14.62 -14.48
N ALA A 44 -10.09 -13.69 -15.20
CA ALA A 44 -10.26 -13.79 -16.65
C ALA A 44 -8.92 -13.76 -17.40
N ALA A 45 -7.96 -12.95 -16.92
CA ALA A 45 -6.66 -12.78 -17.59
C ALA A 45 -5.64 -13.89 -17.28
N HIS A 46 -5.68 -14.48 -16.09
CA HIS A 46 -4.62 -15.38 -15.61
C HIS A 46 -5.11 -16.71 -15.04
N GLY A 47 -6.42 -16.90 -14.90
CA GLY A 47 -7.00 -18.04 -14.19
C GLY A 47 -6.87 -17.91 -12.66
N PRO A 48 -7.72 -18.61 -11.90
CA PRO A 48 -7.81 -18.50 -10.45
C PRO A 48 -6.53 -18.90 -9.70
N ASP A 49 -5.80 -19.89 -10.21
CA ASP A 49 -4.59 -20.37 -9.54
C ASP A 49 -3.44 -19.36 -9.61
N LEU A 50 -3.17 -18.81 -10.79
CA LEU A 50 -2.07 -17.87 -10.98
C LEU A 50 -2.37 -16.49 -10.39
N SER A 51 -3.64 -16.05 -10.39
CA SER A 51 -4.02 -14.75 -9.80
C SER A 51 -4.21 -14.78 -8.30
N LYS A 52 -4.14 -15.95 -7.66
CA LYS A 52 -4.42 -16.14 -6.23
C LYS A 52 -3.71 -15.14 -5.33
N LYS A 53 -2.43 -14.85 -5.58
CA LYS A 53 -1.67 -13.89 -4.76
C LYS A 53 -2.20 -12.47 -4.92
N PHE A 54 -2.56 -12.05 -6.12
CA PHE A 54 -3.18 -10.74 -6.35
C PHE A 54 -4.55 -10.63 -5.66
N VAL A 55 -5.39 -11.67 -5.78
CA VAL A 55 -6.70 -11.72 -5.11
C VAL A 55 -6.56 -11.61 -3.59
N GLN A 56 -5.56 -12.25 -2.99
CA GLN A 56 -5.26 -12.10 -1.55
C GLN A 56 -5.02 -10.64 -1.16
N GLU A 57 -4.26 -9.87 -1.94
CA GLU A 57 -3.96 -8.45 -1.66
C GLU A 57 -5.21 -7.57 -1.81
N VAL A 58 -6.10 -7.88 -2.76
CA VAL A 58 -7.41 -7.22 -2.86
C VAL A 58 -8.26 -7.50 -1.63
N LEU A 59 -8.29 -8.75 -1.16
CA LEU A 59 -9.06 -9.15 0.02
C LEU A 59 -8.48 -8.58 1.33
N TRP A 60 -7.16 -8.38 1.42
CA TRP A 60 -6.53 -7.69 2.55
C TRP A 60 -7.10 -6.29 2.76
N ARG A 61 -7.42 -5.56 1.68
CA ARG A 61 -8.08 -4.25 1.77
C ARG A 61 -9.45 -4.35 2.44
N THR A 62 -10.27 -5.31 2.05
CA THR A 62 -11.61 -5.53 2.62
C THR A 62 -11.51 -5.95 4.08
N TYR A 63 -10.58 -6.85 4.39
CA TYR A 63 -10.30 -7.28 5.77
C TYR A 63 -9.98 -6.09 6.67
N TRP A 64 -9.00 -5.25 6.31
CA TRP A 64 -8.59 -4.12 7.13
C TRP A 64 -9.69 -3.08 7.32
N LYS A 65 -10.53 -2.85 6.30
CA LYS A 65 -11.69 -1.97 6.45
C LYS A 65 -12.69 -2.51 7.46
N GLY A 66 -13.11 -3.76 7.33
CA GLY A 66 -14.03 -4.37 8.29
C GLY A 66 -13.42 -4.44 9.70
N TRP A 67 -12.12 -4.70 9.81
CA TRP A 67 -11.42 -4.74 11.09
C TRP A 67 -11.41 -3.36 11.78
N LEU A 68 -11.14 -2.29 11.04
CA LEU A 68 -11.15 -0.90 11.54
C LEU A 68 -12.57 -0.40 11.83
N GLU A 69 -13.57 -0.76 11.03
CA GLU A 69 -14.98 -0.43 11.25
C GLU A 69 -15.49 -1.00 12.58
N GLN A 70 -15.03 -2.20 12.95
CA GLN A 70 -15.36 -2.83 14.23
C GLN A 70 -14.54 -2.28 15.41
N ARG A 71 -13.49 -1.50 15.15
CA ARG A 71 -12.48 -1.07 16.14
C ARG A 71 -12.18 0.42 16.05
N PRO A 72 -13.18 1.30 16.21
CA PRO A 72 -12.99 2.74 16.08
C PRO A 72 -11.96 3.30 17.07
N TRP A 73 -11.79 2.68 18.25
CA TRP A 73 -10.82 3.10 19.28
C TRP A 73 -9.37 3.08 18.78
N VAL A 74 -9.01 2.19 17.86
CA VAL A 74 -7.65 2.11 17.30
C VAL A 74 -7.24 3.42 16.63
N TRP A 75 -8.18 4.09 15.95
CA TRP A 75 -7.93 5.39 15.35
C TRP A 75 -7.76 6.50 16.40
N HIS A 76 -8.52 6.44 17.49
CA HIS A 76 -8.40 7.39 18.59
C HIS A 76 -7.04 7.23 19.30
N GLU A 77 -6.69 6.02 19.68
CA GLU A 77 -5.40 5.69 20.31
C GLU A 77 -4.20 6.07 19.43
N TYR A 78 -4.29 5.81 18.12
CA TYR A 78 -3.27 6.24 17.16
C TYR A 78 -3.08 7.76 17.18
N LYS A 79 -4.16 8.54 17.12
CA LYS A 79 -4.08 10.01 17.13
C LYS A 79 -3.53 10.57 18.44
N GLU A 80 -3.92 10.00 19.58
CA GLU A 80 -3.39 10.38 20.89
C GLU A 80 -1.88 10.10 20.98
N SER A 81 -1.47 8.90 20.56
CA SER A 81 -0.06 8.50 20.52
C SER A 81 0.75 9.40 19.58
N LEU A 82 0.21 9.71 18.40
CA LEU A 82 0.83 10.61 17.44
C LEU A 82 1.01 12.02 18.02
N ALA A 83 -0.03 12.58 18.65
CA ALA A 83 0.04 13.90 19.28
C ALA A 83 1.11 13.97 20.38
N ALA A 84 1.28 12.89 21.15
CA ALA A 84 2.32 12.79 22.18
C ALA A 84 3.74 12.70 21.61
N LEU A 85 3.92 12.03 20.46
CA LEU A 85 5.23 11.80 19.83
C LEU A 85 5.68 12.94 18.90
N LEU A 86 4.76 13.68 18.31
CA LEU A 86 5.07 14.73 17.32
C LEU A 86 6.08 15.78 17.83
N PRO A 87 5.97 16.33 19.07
CA PRO A 87 6.90 17.36 19.54
C PRO A 87 8.36 16.90 19.58
N SER A 88 8.62 15.63 19.88
CA SER A 88 9.98 15.09 19.99
C SER A 88 10.52 14.53 18.68
N THR A 89 9.68 14.33 17.66
CA THR A 89 10.05 13.67 16.39
C THR A 89 10.01 14.60 15.18
N ALA A 90 9.62 15.87 15.35
CA ALA A 90 9.43 16.81 14.24
C ALA A 90 10.67 16.97 13.33
N GLY A 91 11.88 17.00 13.92
CA GLY A 91 13.12 17.09 13.15
C GLY A 91 13.39 15.86 12.31
N ASP A 92 13.19 14.67 12.87
CA ASP A 92 13.36 13.39 12.17
C ASP A 92 12.33 13.23 11.05
N ILE A 93 11.07 13.59 11.31
CA ILE A 93 9.99 13.60 10.30
C ILE A 93 10.37 14.52 9.13
N ALA A 94 10.89 15.72 9.39
CA ALA A 94 11.31 16.64 8.34
C ALA A 94 12.50 16.09 7.53
N SER A 95 13.42 15.38 8.18
CA SER A 95 14.54 14.71 7.49
C SER A 95 14.05 13.57 6.60
N VAL A 96 13.14 12.74 7.11
CA VAL A 96 12.48 11.65 6.38
C VAL A 96 11.72 12.18 5.17
N ALA A 97 10.84 13.16 5.37
CA ALA A 97 10.03 13.73 4.30
C ALA A 97 10.86 14.38 3.18
N ALA A 98 12.07 14.86 3.51
CA ALA A 98 13.00 15.41 2.53
C ALA A 98 13.94 14.36 1.90
N GLY A 99 13.86 13.09 2.33
CA GLY A 99 14.77 12.03 1.90
C GLY A 99 16.24 12.35 2.21
N ARG A 100 16.52 12.75 3.46
CA ARG A 100 17.86 13.09 3.99
C ARG A 100 18.21 12.28 5.24
N THR A 101 17.66 11.10 5.38
CA THR A 101 17.91 10.20 6.51
C THR A 101 19.29 9.54 6.46
N GLY A 102 19.90 9.48 5.27
CA GLY A 102 21.12 8.71 5.03
C GLY A 102 20.87 7.23 4.79
N ILE A 103 19.61 6.78 4.85
CA ILE A 103 19.19 5.42 4.51
C ILE A 103 18.72 5.44 3.05
N ALA A 104 19.51 4.82 2.17
CA ALA A 104 19.34 4.93 0.73
C ALA A 104 17.93 4.59 0.22
N CYS A 105 17.33 3.48 0.67
CA CYS A 105 15.96 3.11 0.25
C CYS A 105 14.91 4.09 0.79
N MET A 106 15.00 4.49 2.05
CA MET A 106 14.07 5.46 2.65
C MET A 106 14.11 6.79 1.91
N ASP A 107 15.32 7.28 1.62
CA ASP A 107 15.53 8.55 0.94
C ASP A 107 15.06 8.52 -0.52
N ALA A 108 15.16 7.36 -1.18
CA ALA A 108 14.61 7.14 -2.52
C ALA A 108 13.08 7.15 -2.50
N TRP A 109 12.45 6.37 -1.60
CA TRP A 109 11.00 6.28 -1.48
C TRP A 109 10.35 7.61 -1.10
N ALA A 110 10.94 8.35 -0.16
CA ALA A 110 10.44 9.65 0.25
C ALA A 110 10.37 10.65 -0.91
N LYS A 111 11.32 10.59 -1.86
CA LYS A 111 11.37 11.48 -3.03
C LYS A 111 10.38 11.07 -4.12
N GLU A 112 10.03 9.80 -4.22
CA GLU A 112 9.05 9.29 -5.19
C GLU A 112 7.59 9.54 -4.76
N LEU A 113 7.33 9.62 -3.45
CA LEU A 113 6.00 9.81 -2.89
C LEU A 113 5.41 11.23 -3.10
N VAL A 114 6.21 12.20 -3.55
CA VAL A 114 5.87 13.64 -3.61
C VAL A 114 5.21 14.04 -4.94
#